data_AF-A0A925THN1-F1
#
_entry.id   AF-A0A925THN1-F1
#
_cell.length_a   1.000
_cell.length_b   1.000
_cell.length_c   1.000
_cell.angle_alpha   90.00
_cell.angle_beta   90.00
_cell.angle_gamma   90.00
#
_symmetry.space_group_name_H-M   'P 1'
#
loop_
_entity.id
_entity.type
_entity.pdbx_description
1 polymer ?
#
loop_
_entity_poly.entity_id
_entity_poly.type
_entity_poly.pdbx_seq_one_letter_code
_entity_poly.pdbx_strand_id
1 'polypeptide(L)'
;MPTLETRPHPAAGTSADPATYPDADAFRDRADRVAAILAKEDLGKWRRGYFAGGDPGKYLPGAAMARLLLDPTDAEARRYMNDARSPREHYHFAAINWARFLPLFGETLTPANRTLLAERAAKFSDYLKPTGTENHRLMSLAAANVLPAYLEGGRIAGRDRDEALREAKRQLHAYVKGLYTAGQGEWDSPTYLMFGLHGLLNVYDFAPDAETRLL
;
A
#
# COMPACT_ATOMS: atom_id res chain seq x y z
N MET A 1 8.85 -36.62 16.77
CA MET A 1 8.91 -35.31 16.09
C MET A 1 9.82 -34.41 16.91
N PRO A 2 10.80 -33.72 16.32
CA PRO A 2 11.62 -32.78 17.08
C PRO A 2 10.74 -31.58 17.47
N THR A 3 10.68 -31.29 18.76
CA THR A 3 10.12 -30.06 19.30
C THR A 3 10.95 -28.88 18.80
N LEU A 4 10.31 -27.96 18.09
CA LEU A 4 10.91 -26.67 17.72
C LEU A 4 11.18 -25.89 19.01
N GLU A 5 12.45 -25.83 19.42
CA GLU A 5 12.89 -24.85 20.41
C GLU A 5 12.75 -23.45 19.80
N THR A 6 11.78 -22.68 20.27
CA THR A 6 11.75 -21.23 20.03
C THR A 6 12.87 -20.60 20.84
N ARG A 7 14.01 -20.36 20.18
CA ARG A 7 15.10 -19.56 20.77
C ARG A 7 14.62 -18.10 20.92
N PRO A 8 14.92 -17.43 22.03
CA PRO A 8 14.66 -16.00 22.16
C PRO A 8 15.42 -15.21 21.08
N HIS A 9 14.76 -14.21 20.51
CA HIS A 9 15.34 -13.31 19.52
C HIS A 9 16.60 -12.65 20.11
N PRO A 10 17.76 -12.65 19.41
CA PRO A 10 18.98 -12.05 19.90
C PRO A 10 18.89 -10.52 19.74
N ALA A 11 18.03 -9.88 20.53
CA ALA A 11 17.99 -8.43 20.62
C ALA A 11 19.12 -7.95 21.55
N ALA A 12 20.35 -8.05 21.05
CA ALA A 12 21.47 -7.25 21.50
C ALA A 12 22.11 -6.64 20.24
N GLY A 13 21.62 -5.45 19.87
CA GLY A 13 22.36 -4.48 19.07
C GLY A 13 22.74 -4.88 17.64
N THR A 14 21.78 -5.30 16.80
CA THR A 14 21.95 -5.18 15.35
C THR A 14 21.37 -3.85 14.89
N SER A 15 22.06 -3.16 13.99
CA SER A 15 21.77 -1.82 13.45
C SER A 15 20.45 -1.69 12.65
N ALA A 16 19.52 -2.62 12.86
CA ALA A 16 18.25 -2.73 12.16
C ALA A 16 17.04 -2.71 13.10
N ASP A 17 17.23 -2.57 14.43
CA ASP A 17 16.11 -2.32 15.33
C ASP A 17 15.58 -0.90 15.07
N PRO A 18 14.29 -0.71 14.71
CA PRO A 18 13.71 0.61 14.46
C PRO A 18 13.68 1.51 15.70
N ALA A 19 13.81 0.96 16.92
CA ALA A 19 14.06 1.73 18.15
C ALA A 19 15.53 2.18 18.30
N THR A 20 16.43 1.67 17.45
CA THR A 20 17.87 1.96 17.44
C THR A 20 18.36 2.71 16.20
N TYR A 21 17.47 3.27 15.36
CA TYR A 21 17.93 4.24 14.35
C TYR A 21 18.59 5.40 15.13
N PRO A 22 19.92 5.53 15.13
CA PRO A 22 20.62 6.31 16.16
C PRO A 22 20.44 7.82 15.95
N ASP A 23 19.73 8.21 14.89
CA ASP A 23 19.56 9.58 14.44
C ASP A 23 18.15 9.81 13.88
N ALA A 24 17.19 9.88 14.80
CA ALA A 24 15.79 10.18 14.48
C ALA A 24 15.63 11.56 13.83
N ASP A 25 16.49 12.51 14.19
CA ASP A 25 16.55 13.84 13.57
C ASP A 25 16.95 13.74 12.10
N ALA A 26 18.06 13.08 11.78
CA ALA A 26 18.46 12.91 10.38
C ALA A 26 17.47 12.06 9.58
N PHE A 27 16.76 11.12 10.20
CA PHE A 27 15.65 10.42 9.55
C PHE A 27 14.52 11.38 9.18
N ARG A 28 14.06 12.22 10.13
CA ARG A 28 13.05 13.25 9.88
C ARG A 28 13.50 14.22 8.79
N ASP A 29 14.73 14.72 8.87
CA ASP A 29 15.29 15.63 7.86
C ASP A 29 15.27 15.01 6.46
N ARG A 30 15.60 13.72 6.34
CA ARG A 30 15.52 13.00 5.05
C ARG A 30 14.07 12.84 4.59
N ALA A 31 13.16 12.47 5.50
CA ALA A 31 11.75 12.32 5.18
C ALA A 31 11.14 13.64 4.67
N ASP A 32 11.42 14.76 5.36
CA ASP A 32 10.94 16.10 5.00
C ASP A 32 11.49 16.54 3.64
N ARG A 33 12.79 16.28 3.36
CA ARG A 33 13.39 16.57 2.05
C ARG A 33 12.75 15.75 0.95
N VAL A 34 12.51 14.46 1.16
CA VAL A 34 11.86 13.58 0.17
C VAL A 34 10.43 14.05 -0.09
N ALA A 35 9.66 14.38 0.96
CA ALA A 35 8.32 14.93 0.84
C ALA A 35 8.33 16.25 0.03
N ALA A 36 9.25 17.17 0.36
CA ALA A 36 9.40 18.44 -0.34
C ALA A 36 9.82 18.30 -1.81
N ILE A 37 10.60 17.26 -2.16
CA ILE A 37 10.95 16.96 -3.55
C ILE A 37 9.73 16.41 -4.29
N LEU A 38 9.05 15.41 -3.74
CA LEU A 38 7.87 14.79 -4.36
C LEU A 38 6.70 15.75 -4.49
N ALA A 39 6.53 16.69 -3.55
CA ALA A 39 5.47 17.68 -3.60
C ALA A 39 5.58 18.64 -4.79
N LYS A 40 6.78 18.81 -5.37
CA LYS A 40 7.03 19.67 -6.54
C LYS A 40 6.60 19.05 -7.87
N GLU A 41 6.23 17.77 -7.87
CA GLU A 41 5.77 17.07 -9.06
C GLU A 41 4.48 17.70 -9.65
N ASP A 42 4.35 17.64 -10.97
CA ASP A 42 3.16 18.10 -11.70
C ASP A 42 2.08 17.00 -11.65
N LEU A 43 1.12 17.15 -10.74
CA LEU A 43 -0.01 16.23 -10.62
C LEU A 43 -0.85 16.16 -11.90
N GLY A 44 -0.96 17.26 -12.64
CA GLY A 44 -1.64 17.30 -13.93
C GLY A 44 -0.94 16.49 -15.01
N LYS A 45 0.39 16.53 -15.06
CA LYS A 45 1.19 15.64 -15.93
C LYS A 45 0.91 14.18 -15.60
N TRP A 46 0.94 13.82 -14.32
CA TRP A 46 0.67 12.43 -13.91
C TRP A 46 -0.75 11.99 -14.21
N ARG A 47 -1.74 12.89 -14.05
CA ARG A 47 -3.14 12.59 -14.40
C ARG A 47 -3.34 12.36 -15.90
N ARG A 48 -2.67 13.16 -16.75
CA ARG A 48 -2.72 12.97 -18.22
C ARG A 48 -2.04 11.67 -18.68
N GLY A 49 -1.16 11.12 -17.84
CA GLY A 49 -0.42 9.90 -18.11
C GLY A 49 0.91 10.18 -18.81
N TYR A 50 1.94 9.42 -18.45
CA TYR A 50 3.30 9.55 -19.00
C TYR A 50 3.52 8.71 -20.27
N PHE A 51 2.71 7.67 -20.49
CA PHE A 51 2.73 6.79 -21.67
C PHE A 51 1.33 6.66 -22.28
N ALA A 52 1.23 6.28 -23.56
CA ALA A 52 -0.03 5.94 -24.20
C ALA A 52 -0.73 4.82 -23.40
N GLY A 53 -1.94 5.10 -22.90
CA GLY A 53 -2.69 4.23 -21.99
C GLY A 53 -2.67 4.69 -20.53
N GLY A 54 -1.57 5.31 -20.09
CA GLY A 54 -1.42 6.05 -18.82
C GLY A 54 -1.76 5.30 -17.53
N ASP A 55 -0.80 5.23 -16.59
CA ASP A 55 -1.02 4.71 -15.23
C ASP A 55 -0.90 5.82 -14.17
N PRO A 56 -1.87 6.74 -14.04
CA PRO A 56 -1.85 7.77 -13.00
C PRO A 56 -1.81 7.19 -11.61
N GLY A 57 -2.46 6.04 -11.38
CA GLY A 57 -2.42 5.31 -10.11
C GLY A 57 -1.01 5.01 -9.61
N LYS A 58 -0.02 4.98 -10.50
CA LYS A 58 1.40 4.83 -10.17
C LYS A 58 2.08 6.11 -9.68
N TYR A 59 1.94 7.22 -10.38
CA TYR A 59 2.77 8.40 -10.15
C TYR A 59 2.05 9.53 -9.40
N LEU A 60 0.72 9.62 -9.56
CA LEU A 60 -0.05 10.71 -8.98
C LEU A 60 -0.22 10.60 -7.45
N PRO A 61 -0.60 9.43 -6.88
CA PRO A 61 -0.90 9.38 -5.45
C PRO A 61 0.30 9.70 -4.55
N GLY A 62 1.51 9.26 -4.92
CA GLY A 62 2.72 9.54 -4.13
C GLY A 62 3.00 11.03 -4.01
N ALA A 63 2.93 11.76 -5.12
CA ALA A 63 3.09 13.22 -5.14
C ALA A 63 1.94 13.94 -4.42
N ALA A 64 0.69 13.46 -4.57
CA ALA A 64 -0.46 14.03 -3.87
C ALA A 64 -0.35 13.84 -2.34
N MET A 65 0.07 12.66 -1.87
CA MET A 65 0.32 12.40 -0.45
C MET A 65 1.46 13.29 0.08
N ALA A 66 2.54 13.47 -0.68
CA ALA A 66 3.63 14.36 -0.29
C ALA A 66 3.16 15.81 -0.09
N ARG A 67 2.26 16.30 -0.94
CA ARG A 67 1.63 17.62 -0.75
C ARG A 67 0.74 17.67 0.48
N LEU A 68 -0.10 16.64 0.69
CA LEU A 68 -0.98 16.57 1.87
C LEU A 68 -0.21 16.45 3.20
N LEU A 69 0.99 15.85 3.19
CA LEU A 69 1.88 15.83 4.35
C LEU A 69 2.39 17.24 4.71
N LEU A 70 2.66 18.09 3.71
CA LEU A 70 3.17 19.44 3.91
C LEU A 70 2.05 20.47 4.15
N ASP A 71 0.92 20.30 3.47
CA ASP A 71 -0.29 21.10 3.59
C ASP A 71 -1.53 20.18 3.46
N PRO A 72 -2.18 19.84 4.58
CA PRO A 72 -3.40 19.03 4.58
C PRO A 72 -4.56 19.63 3.77
N THR A 73 -4.48 20.92 3.44
CA THR A 73 -5.48 21.65 2.66
C THR A 73 -5.12 21.84 1.19
N ASP A 74 -4.00 21.27 0.71
CA ASP A 74 -3.53 21.44 -0.67
C ASP A 74 -4.64 21.17 -1.70
N ALA A 75 -5.04 22.23 -2.38
CA ALA A 75 -6.20 22.22 -3.26
C ALA A 75 -6.00 21.32 -4.50
N GLU A 76 -4.77 21.19 -4.99
CA GLU A 76 -4.50 20.40 -6.20
C GLU A 76 -4.48 18.91 -5.88
N ALA A 77 -3.84 18.51 -4.77
CA ALA A 77 -3.86 17.15 -4.27
C ALA A 77 -5.31 16.73 -3.97
N ARG A 78 -6.07 17.56 -3.25
CA ARG A 78 -7.50 17.31 -2.99
C ARG A 78 -8.29 17.21 -4.28
N ARG A 79 -8.06 18.07 -5.27
CA ARG A 79 -8.74 18.02 -6.57
C ARG A 79 -8.50 16.69 -7.28
N TYR A 80 -7.25 16.26 -7.39
CA TYR A 80 -6.93 15.05 -8.16
C TYR A 80 -7.30 13.77 -7.42
N MET A 81 -7.14 13.70 -6.10
CA MET A 81 -7.61 12.54 -5.32
C MET A 81 -9.14 12.43 -5.31
N ASN A 82 -9.86 13.54 -5.59
CA ASN A 82 -11.32 13.59 -5.69
C ASN A 82 -11.89 13.73 -7.11
N ASP A 83 -11.08 13.58 -8.16
CA ASP A 83 -11.64 13.60 -9.51
C ASP A 83 -12.43 12.32 -9.82
N ALA A 84 -13.18 12.32 -10.93
CA ALA A 84 -14.02 11.18 -11.30
C ALA A 84 -13.24 9.89 -11.66
N ARG A 85 -11.92 9.98 -11.83
CA ARG A 85 -11.04 8.88 -12.25
C ARG A 85 -10.43 8.17 -11.05
N SER A 86 -9.83 8.89 -10.11
CA SER A 86 -9.16 8.34 -8.91
C SER A 86 -9.91 7.19 -8.24
N PRO A 87 -11.16 7.35 -7.78
CA PRO A 87 -11.88 6.30 -7.05
C PRO A 87 -12.26 5.09 -7.92
N ARG A 88 -11.90 5.08 -9.21
CA ARG A 88 -12.10 3.93 -10.12
C ARG A 88 -10.81 3.19 -10.41
N GLU A 89 -9.66 3.72 -9.99
CA GLU A 89 -8.36 3.08 -10.20
C GLU A 89 -8.08 2.11 -9.05
N HIS A 90 -8.05 0.82 -9.37
CA HIS A 90 -7.78 -0.27 -8.41
C HIS A 90 -6.67 -1.20 -8.85
N TYR A 91 -6.17 -1.07 -10.08
CA TYR A 91 -5.10 -1.94 -10.57
C TYR A 91 -3.80 -1.66 -9.82
N HIS A 92 -3.08 -2.74 -9.47
CA HIS A 92 -1.93 -2.85 -8.55
C HIS A 92 -1.29 -1.55 -7.99
N PHE A 93 -0.79 -0.62 -8.82
CA PHE A 93 -0.22 0.65 -8.35
C PHE A 93 -1.25 1.56 -7.64
N ALA A 94 -2.48 1.63 -8.14
CA ALA A 94 -3.54 2.34 -7.45
C ALA A 94 -3.94 1.61 -6.16
N ALA A 95 -4.01 0.28 -6.18
CA ALA A 95 -4.35 -0.53 -5.00
C ALA A 95 -3.41 -0.27 -3.82
N ILE A 96 -2.10 -0.37 -4.06
CA ILE A 96 -1.10 -0.15 -3.00
C ILE A 96 -1.14 1.31 -2.50
N ASN A 97 -1.38 2.27 -3.39
CA ASN A 97 -1.43 3.67 -3.01
C ASN A 97 -2.70 3.98 -2.21
N TRP A 98 -3.84 3.38 -2.54
CA TRP A 98 -5.05 3.49 -1.71
C TRP A 98 -4.86 2.89 -0.32
N ALA A 99 -4.14 1.76 -0.22
CA ALA A 99 -3.84 1.11 1.06
C ALA A 99 -3.03 2.00 2.01
N ARG A 100 -2.22 2.93 1.47
CA ARG A 100 -1.53 3.97 2.25
C ARG A 100 -2.34 5.25 2.41
N PHE A 101 -3.06 5.66 1.37
CA PHE A 101 -3.77 6.92 1.34
C PHE A 101 -4.96 6.94 2.30
N LEU A 102 -5.79 5.89 2.33
CA LEU A 102 -7.01 5.91 3.15
C LEU A 102 -6.74 6.02 4.65
N PRO A 103 -5.78 5.26 5.23
CA PRO A 103 -5.44 5.40 6.66
C PRO A 103 -4.93 6.79 7.04
N LEU A 104 -4.17 7.44 6.16
CA LEU A 104 -3.48 8.70 6.46
C LEU A 104 -4.32 9.94 6.10
N PHE A 105 -5.03 9.88 4.98
CA PHE A 105 -5.65 11.03 4.34
C PHE A 105 -7.09 10.75 3.91
N GLY A 106 -7.72 9.67 4.36
CA GLY A 106 -9.08 9.32 3.95
C GLY A 106 -10.08 10.46 4.14
N GLU A 107 -9.92 11.29 5.17
CA GLU A 107 -10.76 12.47 5.47
C GLU A 107 -10.68 13.58 4.40
N THR A 108 -9.68 13.53 3.51
CA THR A 108 -9.58 14.46 2.38
C THR A 108 -10.51 14.09 1.22
N LEU A 109 -11.04 12.86 1.20
CA LEU A 109 -12.00 12.44 0.18
C LEU A 109 -13.39 12.98 0.49
N THR A 110 -14.08 13.44 -0.56
CA THR A 110 -15.50 13.77 -0.47
C THR A 110 -16.31 12.50 -0.16
N PRO A 111 -17.46 12.62 0.52
CA PRO A 111 -18.33 11.47 0.79
C PRO A 111 -18.70 10.69 -0.48
N ALA A 112 -19.01 11.41 -1.57
CA ALA A 112 -19.34 10.79 -2.86
C ALA A 112 -18.20 9.93 -3.41
N ASN A 113 -16.95 10.37 -3.29
CA ASN A 113 -15.79 9.61 -3.76
C ASN A 113 -15.43 8.45 -2.83
N ARG A 114 -15.64 8.58 -1.51
CA ARG A 114 -15.49 7.44 -0.58
C ARG A 114 -16.46 6.32 -0.93
N THR A 115 -17.73 6.66 -1.14
CA THR A 115 -18.75 5.70 -1.56
C THR A 115 -18.41 5.09 -2.92
N LEU A 116 -18.02 5.90 -3.91
CA LEU A 116 -17.64 5.36 -5.23
C LEU A 116 -16.42 4.43 -5.15
N LEU A 117 -15.39 4.80 -4.38
CA LEU A 117 -14.20 3.96 -4.19
C LEU A 117 -14.57 2.62 -3.57
N ALA A 118 -15.41 2.63 -2.52
CA ALA A 118 -15.96 1.44 -1.88
C ALA A 118 -16.73 0.55 -2.86
N GLU A 119 -17.65 1.12 -3.64
CA GLU A 119 -18.43 0.37 -4.64
C GLU A 119 -17.56 -0.29 -5.71
N ARG A 120 -16.48 0.36 -6.11
CA ARG A 120 -15.55 -0.14 -7.12
C ARG A 120 -14.66 -1.23 -6.53
N ALA A 121 -14.14 -1.02 -5.32
CA ALA A 121 -13.37 -2.03 -4.59
C ALA A 121 -14.20 -3.29 -4.30
N ALA A 122 -15.48 -3.15 -4.00
CA ALA A 122 -16.42 -4.26 -3.81
C ALA A 122 -16.53 -5.18 -5.03
N LYS A 123 -16.26 -4.68 -6.24
CA LYS A 123 -16.38 -5.40 -7.51
C LYS A 123 -15.04 -5.81 -8.13
N PHE A 124 -13.94 -5.24 -7.67
CA PHE A 124 -12.61 -5.48 -8.25
C PHE A 124 -12.01 -6.80 -7.75
N SER A 125 -12.06 -7.83 -8.59
CA SER A 125 -11.66 -9.20 -8.21
C SER A 125 -10.17 -9.37 -7.92
N ASP A 126 -9.31 -8.56 -8.56
CA ASP A 126 -7.87 -8.76 -8.54
C ASP A 126 -7.23 -8.53 -7.16
N TYR A 127 -7.94 -7.92 -6.21
CA TYR A 127 -7.51 -7.89 -4.82
C TYR A 127 -7.32 -9.30 -4.23
N LEU A 128 -8.18 -10.26 -4.59
CA LEU A 128 -8.14 -11.64 -4.08
C LEU A 128 -7.83 -12.69 -5.14
N LYS A 129 -7.82 -12.29 -6.42
CA LYS A 129 -7.48 -13.12 -7.58
C LYS A 129 -6.49 -12.37 -8.47
N PRO A 130 -5.32 -11.99 -7.94
CA PRO A 130 -4.44 -11.08 -8.64
C PRO A 130 -3.88 -11.69 -9.92
N THR A 131 -3.72 -10.85 -10.93
CA THR A 131 -3.15 -11.19 -12.24
C THR A 131 -1.79 -10.50 -12.44
N GLY A 132 -1.09 -10.85 -13.53
CA GLY A 132 0.21 -10.26 -13.87
C GLY A 132 1.41 -10.96 -13.24
N THR A 133 2.55 -10.26 -13.27
CA THR A 133 3.83 -10.65 -12.66
C THR A 133 3.76 -10.58 -11.14
N GLU A 134 4.79 -11.06 -10.45
CA GLU A 134 4.74 -11.25 -9.00
C GLU A 134 4.54 -9.92 -8.26
N ASN A 135 5.21 -8.84 -8.66
CA ASN A 135 5.03 -7.53 -8.05
C ASN A 135 3.56 -7.06 -8.13
N HIS A 136 2.90 -7.22 -9.27
CA HIS A 136 1.49 -6.86 -9.43
C HIS A 136 0.62 -7.64 -8.47
N ARG A 137 0.92 -8.94 -8.30
CA ARG A 137 0.16 -9.82 -7.41
C ARG A 137 0.34 -9.44 -5.95
N LEU A 138 1.59 -9.23 -5.53
CA LEU A 138 1.90 -8.84 -4.16
C LEU A 138 1.28 -7.49 -3.80
N MET A 139 1.31 -6.51 -4.71
CA MET A 139 0.70 -5.19 -4.46
C MET A 139 -0.81 -5.28 -4.24
N SER A 140 -1.52 -6.06 -5.07
CA SER A 140 -2.96 -6.29 -4.90
C SER A 140 -3.26 -7.07 -3.61
N LEU A 141 -2.48 -8.10 -3.31
CA LEU A 141 -2.60 -8.93 -2.13
C LEU A 141 -2.35 -8.14 -0.83
N ALA A 142 -1.30 -7.32 -0.81
CA ALA A 142 -0.99 -6.44 0.31
C ALA A 142 -2.13 -5.44 0.54
N ALA A 143 -2.64 -4.82 -0.53
CA ALA A 143 -3.78 -3.91 -0.44
C ALA A 143 -5.04 -4.60 0.11
N ALA A 144 -5.29 -5.86 -0.24
CA ALA A 144 -6.43 -6.63 0.26
C ALA A 144 -6.38 -6.92 1.77
N ASN A 145 -5.19 -6.88 2.38
CA ASN A 145 -5.00 -7.01 3.83
C ASN A 145 -5.22 -5.68 4.60
N VAL A 146 -5.35 -4.56 3.89
CA VAL A 146 -5.45 -3.21 4.49
C VAL A 146 -6.78 -2.56 4.16
N LEU A 147 -7.08 -2.40 2.87
CA LEU A 147 -8.23 -1.63 2.37
C LEU A 147 -9.58 -1.97 3.02
N PRO A 148 -9.93 -3.25 3.29
CA PRO A 148 -11.25 -3.57 3.84
C PRO A 148 -11.56 -2.88 5.17
N ALA A 149 -10.53 -2.53 5.96
CA ALA A 149 -10.70 -1.83 7.23
C ALA A 149 -11.02 -0.33 7.07
N TYR A 150 -10.66 0.26 5.93
CA TYR A 150 -10.76 1.71 5.70
C TYR A 150 -11.80 2.09 4.62
N LEU A 151 -12.33 1.10 3.90
CA LEU A 151 -13.40 1.31 2.93
C LEU A 151 -14.76 1.29 3.61
N GLU A 152 -15.63 2.17 3.15
CA GLU A 152 -17.07 2.07 3.38
C GLU A 152 -17.63 0.83 2.66
N GLY A 153 -18.79 0.32 3.08
CA GLY A 153 -19.36 -0.89 2.51
C GLY A 153 -18.66 -2.16 3.01
N GLY A 154 -19.42 -3.11 3.53
CA GLY A 154 -18.89 -4.35 4.11
C GLY A 154 -18.37 -5.37 3.10
N ARG A 155 -17.88 -4.96 1.92
CA ARG A 155 -17.47 -5.88 0.85
C ARG A 155 -16.23 -5.44 0.10
N ILE A 156 -15.44 -6.41 -0.35
CA ILE A 156 -14.31 -6.22 -1.27
C ILE A 156 -14.21 -7.44 -2.19
N ALA A 157 -13.86 -7.23 -3.46
CA ALA A 157 -13.61 -8.32 -4.43
C ALA A 157 -14.73 -9.39 -4.48
N GLY A 158 -15.98 -8.96 -4.37
CA GLY A 158 -17.16 -9.84 -4.37
C GLY A 158 -17.44 -10.58 -3.06
N ARG A 159 -16.62 -10.41 -2.01
CA ARG A 159 -16.78 -11.09 -0.71
C ARG A 159 -17.20 -10.12 0.39
N ASP A 160 -17.69 -10.67 1.49
CA ASP A 160 -17.83 -9.96 2.75
C ASP A 160 -16.45 -9.50 3.28
N ARG A 161 -16.41 -8.40 4.03
CA ARG A 161 -15.19 -7.81 4.58
C ARG A 161 -14.36 -8.82 5.38
N ASP A 162 -14.98 -9.53 6.32
CA ASP A 162 -14.24 -10.40 7.23
C ASP A 162 -13.78 -11.66 6.51
N GLU A 163 -14.59 -12.15 5.58
CA GLU A 163 -14.20 -13.25 4.68
C GLU A 163 -13.00 -12.88 3.81
N ALA A 164 -13.01 -11.68 3.24
CA ALA A 164 -11.92 -11.18 2.42
C ALA A 164 -10.63 -11.00 3.21
N LEU A 165 -10.69 -10.46 4.43
CA LEU A 165 -9.50 -10.31 5.28
C LEU A 165 -8.90 -11.67 5.65
N ARG A 166 -9.72 -12.67 5.98
CA ARG A 166 -9.23 -14.03 6.25
C ARG A 166 -8.56 -14.65 5.02
N GLU A 167 -9.16 -14.48 3.85
CA GLU A 167 -8.61 -14.95 2.58
C GLU A 167 -7.27 -14.26 2.26
N ALA A 168 -7.24 -12.93 2.34
CA ALA A 168 -6.06 -12.12 2.06
C ALA A 168 -4.90 -12.46 3.00
N LYS A 169 -5.17 -12.67 4.29
CA LYS A 169 -4.17 -13.10 5.28
C LYS A 169 -3.58 -14.47 4.92
N ARG A 170 -4.44 -15.43 4.55
CA ARG A 170 -3.98 -16.77 4.15
C ARG A 170 -3.08 -16.70 2.92
N GLN A 171 -3.45 -15.90 1.92
CA GLN A 171 -2.66 -15.72 0.71
C GLN A 171 -1.33 -15.01 1.01
N LEU A 172 -1.32 -13.99 1.87
CA LEU A 172 -0.10 -13.29 2.27
C LEU A 172 0.86 -14.21 3.04
N HIS A 173 0.34 -14.98 4.00
CA HIS A 173 1.17 -15.96 4.71
C HIS A 173 1.76 -17.01 3.77
N ALA A 174 0.99 -17.50 2.79
CA ALA A 174 1.52 -18.41 1.77
C ALA A 174 2.61 -17.77 0.90
N TYR A 175 2.42 -16.49 0.52
CA TYR A 175 3.42 -15.71 -0.22
C TYR A 175 4.72 -15.56 0.57
N VAL A 176 4.64 -15.11 1.83
CA VAL A 176 5.81 -14.92 2.71
C VAL A 176 6.56 -16.25 2.91
N LYS A 177 5.85 -17.36 3.13
CA LYS A 177 6.49 -18.69 3.18
C LYS A 177 7.22 -19.03 1.88
N GLY A 178 6.64 -18.68 0.74
CA GLY A 178 7.28 -18.83 -0.57
C GLY A 178 8.57 -18.02 -0.66
N LEU A 179 8.54 -16.75 -0.23
CA LEU A 179 9.70 -15.86 -0.21
C LEU A 179 10.86 -16.44 0.62
N TYR A 180 10.59 -16.96 1.81
CA TYR A 180 11.62 -17.63 2.64
C TYR A 180 12.13 -18.94 2.05
N THR A 181 11.36 -19.60 1.20
CA THR A 181 11.72 -20.91 0.64
C THR A 181 12.52 -20.75 -0.65
N ALA A 182 12.14 -19.81 -1.52
CA ALA A 182 12.61 -19.75 -2.90
C ALA A 182 13.06 -18.35 -3.36
N GLY A 183 12.98 -17.32 -2.50
CA GLY A 183 13.26 -15.94 -2.89
C GLY A 183 12.11 -15.27 -3.65
N GLN A 184 12.38 -14.08 -4.18
CA GLN A 184 11.39 -13.29 -4.92
C GLN A 184 11.30 -13.79 -6.36
N GLY A 185 10.08 -14.03 -6.84
CA GLY A 185 9.77 -14.57 -8.17
C GLY A 185 10.15 -13.69 -9.36
N GLU A 186 10.70 -12.49 -9.14
CA GLU A 186 11.30 -11.63 -10.18
C GLU A 186 12.81 -11.47 -10.01
N TRP A 187 13.45 -12.58 -9.63
CA TRP A 187 14.91 -12.75 -9.60
C TRP A 187 15.62 -11.76 -8.67
N ASP A 188 14.97 -11.43 -7.55
CA ASP A 188 15.46 -10.46 -6.57
C ASP A 188 15.82 -9.10 -7.21
N SER A 189 15.07 -8.72 -8.27
CA SER A 189 15.28 -7.46 -8.96
C SER A 189 15.09 -6.28 -8.01
N PRO A 190 16.10 -5.42 -7.83
CA PRO A 190 16.00 -4.30 -6.90
C PRO A 190 14.91 -3.30 -7.31
N THR A 191 14.57 -3.24 -8.60
CA THR A 191 13.47 -2.42 -9.11
C THR A 191 12.13 -2.91 -8.59
N TYR A 192 11.88 -4.21 -8.63
CA TYR A 192 10.57 -4.76 -8.27
C TYR A 192 10.43 -5.06 -6.79
N LEU A 193 11.54 -5.36 -6.12
CA LEU A 193 11.62 -5.48 -4.67
C LEU A 193 10.98 -4.26 -3.98
N MET A 194 11.24 -3.04 -4.46
CA MET A 194 10.68 -1.83 -3.87
C MET A 194 9.15 -1.73 -4.01
N PHE A 195 8.57 -2.26 -5.08
CA PHE A 195 7.11 -2.30 -5.22
C PHE A 195 6.49 -3.31 -4.25
N GLY A 196 7.12 -4.48 -4.10
CA GLY A 196 6.70 -5.48 -3.12
C GLY A 196 6.83 -4.98 -1.69
N LEU A 197 7.99 -4.42 -1.34
CA LEU A 197 8.30 -3.87 -0.03
C LEU A 197 7.33 -2.75 0.36
N HIS A 198 6.97 -1.85 -0.56
CA HIS A 198 5.95 -0.83 -0.29
C HIS A 198 4.61 -1.48 0.14
N GLY A 199 4.24 -2.61 -0.45
CA GLY A 199 3.00 -3.31 -0.10
C GLY A 199 3.08 -3.89 1.31
N LEU A 200 4.19 -4.57 1.61
CA LEU A 200 4.43 -5.14 2.93
C LEU A 200 4.51 -4.07 4.03
N LEU A 201 5.10 -2.92 3.76
CA LEU A 201 5.11 -1.79 4.69
C LEU A 201 3.69 -1.26 4.97
N ASN A 202 2.82 -1.22 3.96
CA ASN A 202 1.41 -0.86 4.20
C ASN A 202 0.70 -1.87 5.09
N VAL A 203 1.00 -3.16 4.93
CA VAL A 203 0.46 -4.21 5.81
C VAL A 203 0.95 -3.98 7.24
N TYR A 204 2.26 -3.81 7.43
CA TYR A 204 2.87 -3.57 8.73
C TYR A 204 2.27 -2.34 9.44
N ASP A 205 2.15 -1.22 8.74
CA ASP A 205 1.67 0.04 9.31
C ASP A 205 0.15 0.04 9.58
N PHE A 206 -0.64 -0.54 8.66
CA PHE A 206 -2.08 -0.23 8.57
C PHE A 206 -3.02 -1.43 8.64
N ALA A 207 -2.57 -2.68 8.51
CA ALA A 207 -3.48 -3.83 8.60
C ALA A 207 -4.18 -3.86 9.96
N PRO A 208 -5.47 -4.20 10.06
CA PRO A 208 -6.18 -4.16 11.35
C PRO A 208 -5.77 -5.30 12.29
N ASP A 209 -5.29 -6.42 11.74
CA ASP A 209 -4.92 -7.63 12.48
C ASP A 209 -3.43 -7.63 12.83
N ALA A 210 -3.11 -7.72 14.12
CA ALA A 210 -1.73 -7.69 14.61
C ALA A 210 -0.89 -8.86 14.10
N GLU A 211 -1.47 -10.05 13.93
CA GLU A 211 -0.74 -11.19 13.38
C GLU A 211 -0.40 -10.96 11.90
N THR A 212 -1.32 -10.36 11.13
CA THR A 212 -1.08 -10.00 9.73
C THR A 212 0.06 -8.98 9.58
N ARG A 213 0.24 -8.06 10.54
CA ARG A 213 1.37 -7.10 10.55
C ARG A 213 2.74 -7.76 10.73
N LEU A 214 2.79 -8.99 11.25
CA LEU A 214 4.02 -9.72 11.55
C LEU A 214 4.39 -10.76 10.48
N LEU A 215 3.59 -10.86 9.40
CA LEU A 215 3.89 -11.66 8.22
C LEU A 215 4.91 -10.94 7.33
#